data_AF-A0A1Z7ZZW6-F1
#
_entry.id   AF-A0A1Z7ZZW6-F1
#
_cell.length_a   1.000
_cell.length_b   1.000
_cell.length_c   1.000
_cell.angle_alpha   90.00
_cell.angle_beta   90.00
_cell.angle_gamma   90.00
#
_symmetry.space_group_name_H-M   'P 1'
#
loop_
_entity.id
_entity.type
_entity.pdbx_description
1 polymer ?
#
loop_
_entity_poly.entity_id
_entity_poly.type
_entity_poly.pdbx_seq_one_letter_code
_entity_poly.pdbx_strand_id
1 'polypeptide(L)'
;MKRIVFTFFILMLGQLIYCQEMSTINIPLNKEMGLDVLSKNKKIKKFDVIFEKETKGTFNLLKVMSENDTKNVSDIYIRFGKAKFGNSESTVLIIRHKLKQAISYKARIKVNGEFSETSVVLCHPNVASIEQWNEEIEEIQLYDFKYFKE
;
A
#
# COMPACT_ATOMS: atom_id res chain seq x y z
N MET A 1 2.01 -12.42 -50.09
CA MET A 1 1.07 -11.85 -49.10
C MET A 1 0.87 -12.71 -47.85
N LYS A 2 0.87 -14.06 -47.93
CA LYS A 2 0.63 -14.93 -46.75
C LYS A 2 1.70 -14.88 -45.63
N ARG A 3 2.94 -14.48 -45.93
CA ARG A 3 4.04 -14.42 -44.92
C ARG A 3 4.00 -13.16 -44.03
N ILE A 4 3.43 -12.05 -44.52
CA ILE A 4 3.38 -10.77 -43.79
C ILE A 4 2.30 -10.81 -42.69
N VAL A 5 1.20 -11.53 -42.94
CA VAL A 5 0.10 -11.69 -41.97
C VAL A 5 0.56 -12.46 -40.73
N PHE A 6 1.47 -13.44 -40.90
CA PHE A 6 1.98 -14.25 -39.79
C PHE A 6 2.91 -13.45 -38.86
N THR A 7 3.71 -12.52 -39.41
CA THR A 7 4.61 -11.67 -38.61
C THR A 7 3.83 -10.68 -37.73
N PHE A 8 2.69 -10.18 -38.22
CA PHE A 8 1.84 -9.27 -37.44
C PHE A 8 1.14 -9.99 -36.27
N PHE A 9 0.78 -11.26 -36.45
CA PHE A 9 0.13 -12.06 -35.42
C PHE A 9 1.09 -12.42 -34.26
N ILE A 10 2.37 -12.64 -34.56
CA ILE A 10 3.41 -12.90 -33.54
C ILE A 10 3.72 -11.64 -32.72
N LEU A 11 3.68 -10.45 -33.33
CA LEU A 11 3.90 -9.17 -32.64
C LEU A 11 2.78 -8.83 -31.64
N MET A 12 1.53 -9.21 -31.94
CA MET A 12 0.39 -9.00 -31.04
C MET A 12 0.43 -9.93 -29.81
N LEU A 13 0.90 -11.18 -29.95
CA LEU A 13 1.02 -12.12 -28.82
C LEU A 13 2.08 -11.69 -27.79
N GLY A 14 3.08 -10.90 -28.19
CA GLY A 14 4.11 -10.39 -27.28
C GLY A 14 3.64 -9.30 -26.31
N GLN A 15 2.48 -8.68 -26.57
CA GLN A 15 1.97 -7.58 -25.72
C GLN A 15 1.13 -8.06 -24.53
N LEU A 16 0.65 -9.30 -24.53
CA LEU A 16 -0.19 -9.84 -23.45
C LEU A 16 0.61 -10.29 -22.20
N ILE A 17 1.94 -10.42 -22.30
CA ILE A 17 2.79 -10.95 -21.21
C ILE A 17 3.36 -9.83 -20.34
N TYR A 18 3.15 -8.56 -20.69
CA TYR A 18 3.67 -7.41 -19.94
C TYR A 18 2.65 -6.75 -19.00
N CYS A 19 1.71 -7.53 -18.45
CA CYS A 19 1.01 -7.13 -17.23
C CYS A 19 1.68 -7.85 -16.06
N GLN A 20 2.87 -7.39 -15.67
CA GLN A 20 3.33 -7.67 -14.31
C GLN A 20 2.47 -6.81 -13.40
N GLU A 21 1.35 -7.39 -12.94
CA GLU A 21 0.49 -6.79 -11.92
C GLU A 21 1.36 -6.33 -10.75
N MET A 22 1.63 -5.03 -10.71
CA MET A 22 1.98 -4.41 -9.44
C MET A 22 0.77 -4.62 -8.55
N SER A 23 0.93 -5.46 -7.53
CA SER A 23 -0.12 -5.83 -6.60
C SER A 23 -0.66 -4.56 -5.94
N THR A 24 -1.83 -4.13 -6.40
CA THR A 24 -2.64 -3.15 -5.71
C THR A 24 -3.12 -3.81 -4.42
N ILE A 25 -2.93 -3.13 -3.30
CA ILE A 25 -3.38 -3.60 -1.99
C ILE A 25 -4.64 -2.82 -1.63
N ASN A 26 -5.75 -3.53 -1.48
CA ASN A 26 -7.03 -2.95 -1.05
C ASN A 26 -7.17 -3.13 0.45
N ILE A 27 -7.42 -2.04 1.17
CA ILE A 27 -7.45 -2.03 2.64
C ILE A 27 -8.77 -1.36 3.07
N PRO A 28 -9.77 -2.16 3.48
CA PRO A 28 -10.99 -1.63 4.08
C PRO A 28 -10.71 -0.84 5.35
N LEU A 29 -11.60 0.10 5.69
CA LEU A 29 -11.51 0.83 6.95
C LEU A 29 -11.47 -0.11 8.16
N ASN A 30 -10.68 0.28 9.17
CA ASN A 30 -10.47 -0.42 10.43
C ASN A 30 -9.72 -1.75 10.30
N LYS A 31 -8.76 -1.82 9.40
CA LYS A 31 -7.90 -3.00 9.20
C LYS A 31 -6.47 -2.76 9.66
N GLU A 32 -5.83 -3.85 10.05
CA GLU A 32 -4.38 -3.91 10.27
C GLU A 32 -3.83 -5.15 9.56
N MET A 33 -2.73 -4.98 8.85
CA MET A 33 -2.15 -6.03 8.01
C MET A 33 -0.63 -6.00 8.02
N GLY A 34 -0.04 -7.19 7.85
CA GLY A 34 1.38 -7.40 7.66
C GLY A 34 1.64 -8.03 6.31
N LEU A 35 2.60 -7.48 5.57
CA LEU A 35 2.96 -7.91 4.23
C LEU A 35 4.44 -8.25 4.16
N ASP A 36 4.77 -9.36 3.52
CA ASP A 36 6.14 -9.68 3.11
C ASP A 36 6.37 -9.29 1.66
N VAL A 37 7.58 -8.81 1.35
CA VAL A 37 7.91 -8.22 0.06
C VAL A 37 8.78 -9.17 -0.74
N LEU A 38 8.20 -9.74 -1.79
CA LEU A 38 8.98 -10.48 -2.78
C LEU A 38 9.62 -9.50 -3.77
N SER A 39 10.95 -9.37 -3.66
CA SER A 39 11.75 -8.49 -4.51
C SER A 39 12.62 -9.26 -5.49
N LYS A 40 12.67 -8.82 -6.75
CA LYS A 40 13.55 -9.37 -7.79
C LYS A 40 14.22 -8.25 -8.56
N ASN A 41 15.54 -8.31 -8.73
CA ASN A 41 16.34 -7.30 -9.45
C ASN A 41 16.14 -5.87 -8.91
N LYS A 42 16.11 -5.70 -7.58
CA LYS A 42 15.85 -4.40 -6.91
C LYS A 42 14.51 -3.76 -7.31
N LYS A 43 13.51 -4.57 -7.66
CA LYS A 43 12.13 -4.14 -7.88
C LYS A 43 11.20 -4.97 -7.00
N ILE A 44 10.24 -4.30 -6.39
CA ILE A 44 9.12 -4.94 -5.70
C ILE A 44 8.27 -5.65 -6.75
N LYS A 45 7.98 -6.94 -6.55
CA LYS A 45 7.20 -7.75 -7.49
C LYS A 45 5.83 -8.12 -6.96
N LYS A 46 5.77 -8.50 -5.69
CA LYS A 46 4.55 -9.02 -5.07
C LYS A 46 4.60 -8.76 -3.57
N PHE A 47 3.42 -8.60 -2.99
CA PHE A 47 3.20 -8.68 -1.55
C PHE A 47 2.50 -9.98 -1.20
N ASP A 48 3.00 -10.66 -0.16
CA ASP A 48 2.29 -11.77 0.46
C ASP A 48 1.71 -11.29 1.79
N VAL A 49 0.39 -11.47 1.96
CA VAL A 49 -0.30 -11.09 3.21
C VAL A 49 0.01 -12.15 4.26
N ILE A 50 0.73 -11.75 5.31
CA ILE A 50 1.13 -12.62 6.43
C ILE A 50 0.04 -12.65 7.50
N PHE A 51 -0.57 -11.50 7.75
CA PHE A 51 -1.73 -11.41 8.62
C PHE A 51 -2.64 -10.27 8.18
N GLU A 52 -3.91 -10.41 8.50
CA GLU A 52 -4.92 -9.37 8.42
C GLU A 52 -5.83 -9.50 9.64
N LYS A 53 -6.13 -8.39 10.30
CA LYS A 53 -7.04 -8.36 11.44
C LYS A 53 -7.92 -7.12 11.40
N GLU A 54 -9.14 -7.30 11.90
CA GLU A 54 -10.04 -6.20 12.21
C GLU A 54 -9.54 -5.44 13.44
N THR A 55 -9.65 -4.13 13.38
CA THR A 55 -9.43 -3.23 14.51
C THR A 55 -10.79 -2.70 14.95
N LYS A 56 -11.02 -2.65 16.26
CA LYS A 56 -12.30 -2.17 16.80
C LYS A 56 -12.19 -0.70 17.17
N GLY A 57 -13.08 0.10 16.60
CA GLY A 57 -13.29 1.50 16.96
C GLY A 57 -12.07 2.39 16.72
N THR A 58 -12.11 3.56 17.35
CA THR A 58 -11.10 4.60 17.18
C THR A 58 -9.86 4.31 18.03
N PHE A 59 -8.67 4.35 17.42
CA PHE A 59 -7.41 4.17 18.15
C PHE A 59 -6.74 5.49 18.54
N ASN A 60 -5.94 5.49 19.61
CA ASN A 60 -5.18 6.68 20.00
C ASN A 60 -3.90 6.78 19.16
N LEU A 61 -3.78 7.86 18.37
CA LEU A 61 -2.66 8.04 17.43
C LEU A 61 -1.31 8.13 18.14
N LEU A 62 -1.22 8.90 19.23
CA LEU A 62 0.00 9.07 20.02
C LEU A 62 0.49 7.75 20.60
N LYS A 63 -0.44 6.92 21.10
CA LYS A 63 -0.12 5.59 21.61
C LYS A 63 0.51 4.73 20.51
N VAL A 64 -0.15 4.63 19.34
CA VAL A 64 0.36 3.83 18.22
C VAL A 64 1.72 4.35 17.75
N MET A 65 1.95 5.67 17.74
CA MET A 65 3.25 6.27 17.39
C MET A 65 4.36 5.92 18.38
N SER A 66 4.03 5.84 19.68
CA SER A 66 4.96 5.52 20.76
C SER A 66 5.28 4.03 20.91
N GLU A 67 4.44 3.16 20.35
CA GLU A 67 4.68 1.72 20.34
C GLU A 67 5.89 1.40 19.48
N ASN A 68 6.97 0.95 20.12
CA ASN A 68 8.13 0.40 19.43
C ASN A 68 7.71 -0.96 18.83
N ASP A 69 7.39 -0.93 17.54
CA ASP A 69 6.89 -2.06 16.74
C ASP A 69 7.98 -3.12 16.43
N THR A 70 8.90 -3.35 17.37
CA THR A 70 9.92 -4.42 17.30
C THR A 70 9.29 -5.82 17.18
N LYS A 71 7.97 -5.95 17.32
CA LYS A 71 7.20 -7.20 17.21
C LYS A 71 6.60 -7.50 15.84
N ASN A 72 6.69 -6.61 14.85
CA ASN A 72 6.11 -6.91 13.54
C ASN A 72 6.89 -8.01 12.84
N VAL A 73 6.28 -9.15 12.54
CA VAL A 73 6.96 -10.28 11.85
C VAL A 73 7.17 -9.98 10.36
N SER A 74 6.42 -9.02 9.81
CA SER A 74 6.40 -8.70 8.38
C SER A 74 7.38 -7.61 7.96
N ASP A 75 7.67 -7.57 6.65
CA ASP A 75 8.48 -6.51 6.02
C ASP A 75 7.79 -5.14 6.03
N ILE A 76 6.48 -5.12 5.76
CA ILE A 76 5.62 -3.93 5.79
C ILE A 76 4.48 -4.19 6.77
N TYR A 77 4.17 -3.19 7.56
CA TYR A 77 3.03 -3.12 8.46
C TYR A 77 2.15 -1.96 8.05
N ILE A 78 0.84 -2.20 7.98
CA ILE A 78 -0.15 -1.19 7.64
C ILE A 78 -1.29 -1.24 8.64
N ARG A 79 -1.72 -0.07 9.09
CA ARG A 79 -2.95 0.11 9.85
C ARG A 79 -3.77 1.23 9.23
N PHE A 80 -5.02 0.95 8.90
CA PHE A 80 -5.95 1.91 8.33
C PHE A 80 -7.24 1.94 9.14
N GLY A 81 -7.62 3.10 9.67
CA GLY A 81 -8.81 3.21 10.52
C GLY A 81 -9.00 4.58 11.12
N LYS A 82 -10.03 4.74 11.96
CA LYS A 82 -10.27 5.98 12.69
C LYS A 82 -9.25 6.14 13.82
N ALA A 83 -8.62 7.31 13.90
CA ALA A 83 -7.70 7.66 14.97
C ALA A 83 -8.16 8.92 15.71
N LYS A 84 -7.87 8.97 17.00
CA LYS A 84 -8.04 10.15 17.85
C LYS A 84 -6.69 10.79 18.14
N PHE A 85 -6.65 12.11 17.96
CA PHE A 85 -5.56 12.97 18.41
C PHE A 85 -6.15 14.12 19.23
N GLY A 86 -6.00 14.04 20.56
CA GLY A 86 -6.75 14.90 21.47
C GLY A 86 -8.26 14.65 21.35
N ASN A 87 -9.01 15.71 21.07
CA ASN A 87 -10.46 15.67 20.90
C ASN A 87 -10.91 15.49 19.43
N SER A 88 -9.98 15.49 18.48
CA SER A 88 -10.27 15.34 17.06
C SER A 88 -10.19 13.88 16.65
N GLU A 89 -11.10 13.47 15.77
CA GLU A 89 -11.08 12.16 15.12
C GLU A 89 -10.86 12.35 13.61
N SER A 90 -9.97 11.55 13.03
CA SER A 90 -9.69 11.53 11.59
C SER A 90 -9.51 10.11 11.10
N THR A 91 -9.65 9.90 9.79
CA THR A 91 -9.28 8.63 9.16
C THR A 91 -7.78 8.64 8.92
N VAL A 92 -7.06 7.60 9.35
CA VAL A 92 -5.60 7.58 9.32
C VAL A 92 -5.07 6.29 8.70
N LEU A 93 -4.08 6.43 7.83
CA LEU A 93 -3.21 5.36 7.36
C LEU A 93 -1.86 5.48 8.06
N ILE A 94 -1.40 4.39 8.66
CA ILE A 94 -0.06 4.26 9.22
C ILE A 94 0.65 3.15 8.47
N ILE A 95 1.82 3.46 7.91
CA ILE A 95 2.71 2.49 7.30
C ILE A 95 4.05 2.51 8.02
N ARG A 96 4.54 1.31 8.36
CA ARG A 96 5.90 1.07 8.86
C ARG A 96 6.52 -0.04 8.04
N HIS A 97 7.79 0.05 7.71
CA HIS A 97 8.47 -1.04 7.01
C HIS A 97 9.92 -1.18 7.41
N LYS A 98 10.47 -2.38 7.20
CA LYS A 98 11.84 -2.75 7.57
C LYS A 98 12.78 -2.90 6.38
N LEU A 99 12.26 -2.63 5.17
CA LEU A 99 13.04 -2.69 3.94
C LEU A 99 14.27 -1.78 4.03
N LYS A 100 15.35 -2.15 3.34
CA LYS A 100 16.63 -1.43 3.40
C LYS A 100 16.60 -0.03 2.77
N GLN A 101 15.61 0.25 1.94
CA GLN A 101 15.48 1.51 1.19
C GLN A 101 14.09 2.07 1.41
N ALA A 102 13.99 3.40 1.34
CA ALA A 102 12.70 4.07 1.34
C ALA A 102 11.85 3.57 0.16
N ILE A 103 10.55 3.51 0.37
CA ILE A 103 9.59 3.13 -0.67
C ILE A 103 8.63 4.27 -0.93
N SER A 104 8.24 4.44 -2.18
CA SER A 104 7.13 5.29 -2.58
C SER A 104 5.98 4.44 -3.09
N TYR A 105 4.75 4.89 -2.86
CA TYR A 105 3.55 4.33 -3.48
C TYR A 105 2.60 5.45 -3.88
N LYS A 106 1.63 5.09 -4.71
CA LYS A 106 0.43 5.89 -4.99
C LYS A 106 -0.72 5.35 -4.17
N ALA A 107 -1.65 6.21 -3.81
CA ALA A 107 -2.84 5.83 -3.09
C ALA A 107 -4.08 6.45 -3.72
N ARG A 108 -5.21 5.74 -3.65
CA ARG A 108 -6.54 6.29 -3.94
C ARG A 108 -7.52 5.85 -2.86
N ILE A 109 -8.45 6.71 -2.50
CA ILE A 109 -9.42 6.49 -1.42
C ILE A 109 -10.83 6.38 -1.99
N LYS A 110 -11.65 5.54 -1.37
CA LYS A 110 -13.05 5.38 -1.71
C LYS A 110 -13.93 6.16 -0.76
N VAL A 111 -14.65 7.15 -1.26
CA VAL A 111 -15.59 7.98 -0.49
C VAL A 111 -16.93 7.96 -1.22
N ASN A 112 -18.02 7.63 -0.52
CA ASN A 112 -19.37 7.54 -1.08
C ASN A 112 -19.46 6.68 -2.35
N GLY A 113 -18.79 5.52 -2.36
CA GLY A 113 -18.80 4.62 -3.52
C GLY A 113 -17.75 4.90 -4.60
N GLU A 114 -17.11 6.07 -4.62
CA GLU A 114 -16.22 6.49 -5.72
C GLU A 114 -14.75 6.58 -5.30
N PHE A 115 -13.84 6.18 -6.19
CA PHE A 115 -12.40 6.31 -5.98
C PHE A 115 -11.86 7.65 -6.46
N SER A 116 -11.08 8.32 -5.62
CA SER A 116 -10.29 9.49 -5.98
C SER A 116 -8.81 9.28 -5.62
N GLU A 117 -7.92 9.73 -6.51
CA GLU A 117 -6.47 9.69 -6.26
C GLU A 117 -6.12 10.59 -5.06
N THR A 118 -5.25 10.09 -4.20
CA THR A 118 -4.69 10.82 -3.06
C THR A 118 -3.16 10.81 -3.15
N SER A 119 -2.49 11.29 -2.10
CA SER A 119 -1.06 11.51 -1.98
C SER A 119 -0.16 10.42 -2.60
N VAL A 120 1.03 10.87 -3.04
CA VAL A 120 2.21 10.02 -3.22
C VAL A 120 3.09 10.21 -2.00
N VAL A 121 3.34 9.14 -1.24
CA VAL A 121 4.07 9.24 0.02
C VAL A 121 5.36 8.44 -0.04
N LEU A 122 6.43 9.09 0.40
CA LEU A 122 7.71 8.45 0.68
C LEU A 122 7.69 7.91 2.11
N CYS A 123 7.85 6.60 2.24
CA CYS A 123 8.03 5.94 3.52
C CYS A 123 9.50 5.60 3.73
N HIS A 124 10.05 6.03 4.85
CA HIS A 124 11.42 5.72 5.24
C HIS A 124 11.48 4.43 6.10
N PRO A 125 12.56 3.65 5.98
CA PRO A 125 12.75 2.46 6.79
C PRO A 125 12.67 2.74 8.29
N ASN A 126 11.97 1.87 9.01
CA ASN A 126 11.82 1.89 10.47
C ASN A 126 11.19 3.17 11.04
N VAL A 127 10.54 3.99 10.20
CA VAL A 127 9.82 5.19 10.60
C VAL A 127 8.34 5.02 10.26
N ALA A 128 7.46 5.50 11.12
CA ALA A 128 6.03 5.55 10.83
C ALA A 128 5.73 6.66 9.83
N SER A 129 5.21 6.29 8.67
CA SER A 129 4.57 7.21 7.74
C SER A 129 3.09 7.31 8.09
N ILE A 130 2.56 8.53 8.16
CA ILE A 130 1.20 8.80 8.62
C ILE A 130 0.52 9.71 7.61
N GLU A 131 -0.60 9.27 7.09
CA GLU A 131 -1.52 10.08 6.29
C GLU A 131 -2.85 10.21 7.01
N GLN A 132 -3.49 11.38 6.89
CA GLN A 132 -4.73 11.69 7.58
C GLN A 132 -5.73 12.36 6.64
N TRP A 133 -6.99 11.98 6.78
CA TRP A 133 -8.12 12.49 6.01
C TRP A 133 -9.28 12.85 6.94
N ASN A 134 -10.03 13.88 6.56
CA ASN A 134 -11.23 14.29 7.30
C ASN A 134 -12.49 13.58 6.79
N GLU A 135 -12.40 12.97 5.61
CA GLU A 135 -13.45 12.23 4.95
C GLU A 135 -13.73 10.89 5.63
N GLU A 136 -14.97 10.43 5.50
CA GLU A 136 -15.35 9.05 5.81
C GLU A 136 -14.96 8.15 4.64
N ILE A 137 -13.78 7.55 4.75
CA ILE A 137 -13.23 6.66 3.74
C ILE A 137 -13.68 5.23 4.02
N GLU A 138 -14.23 4.57 3.01
CA GLU A 138 -14.65 3.18 3.06
C GLU A 138 -13.46 2.22 2.89
N GLU A 139 -12.55 2.56 1.97
CA GLU A 139 -11.42 1.74 1.55
C GLU A 139 -10.28 2.64 1.04
N ILE A 140 -9.03 2.23 1.28
CA ILE A 140 -7.86 2.78 0.60
C ILE A 140 -7.20 1.72 -0.27
N GLN A 141 -6.74 2.13 -1.46
CA GLN A 141 -5.96 1.28 -2.35
C GLN A 141 -4.57 1.83 -2.52
N LEU A 142 -3.56 1.01 -2.23
CA LEU A 142 -2.15 1.35 -2.36
C LEU A 142 -1.56 0.61 -3.56
N TYR A 143 -0.84 1.31 -4.42
CA TYR A 143 -0.34 0.72 -5.66
C TYR A 143 0.93 1.43 -6.16
N ASP A 144 1.53 0.89 -7.23
CA ASP A 144 2.75 1.44 -7.85
C ASP A 144 3.94 1.57 -6.87
N PHE A 145 4.11 0.58 -6.00
CA PHE A 145 5.20 0.53 -5.02
C PHE A 145 6.57 0.46 -5.70
N LYS A 146 7.46 1.36 -5.30
CA LYS A 146 8.83 1.48 -5.84
C LYS A 146 9.81 1.73 -4.71
N TYR A 147 11.02 1.18 -4.85
CA TYR A 147 12.15 1.69 -4.08
C TYR A 147 12.49 3.09 -4.56
N PHE A 148 12.57 4.03 -3.62
CA PHE A 148 13.06 5.36 -3.89
C PHE A 148 14.57 5.27 -4.14
N LYS A 149 15.01 5.75 -5.31
CA LYS A 149 16.43 5.90 -5.61
C LYS A 149 16.78 7.35 -5.33
N GLU A 150 17.74 7.55 -4.44
CA GLU A 150 18.48 8.80 -4.32
C GLU A 150 19.23 9.13 -5.62
#